data_AF-A0A8X7Z1X3-F1
#
_entry.id   AF-A0A8X7Z1X3-F1
#
_cell.length_a   1.000
_cell.length_b   1.000
_cell.length_c   1.000
_cell.angle_alpha   90.00
_cell.angle_beta   90.00
_cell.angle_gamma   90.00
#
_symmetry.space_group_name_H-M   'P 1'
#
loop_
_entity.id
_entity.type
_entity.pdbx_description
1 polymer ?
#
loop_
_entity_poly.entity_id
_entity_poly.type
_entity_poly.pdbx_seq_one_letter_code
_entity_poly.pdbx_strand_id
1 'polypeptide(L)'
;MASASLLKSSPVLDKSEFVKGQTLRLPSASIVRCRSTAPSSLTVRAGSYADELVKTAKIVPGIKVDKGLVPLAGSNDESWCQGLDGLASRSAAYYQQGARFAKWRTVVSIPNGPSALAVKEAAWGLARYAAISQV
;
A
#
# COMPACT_ATOMS: atom_id res chain seq x y z
N MET A 1 29.70 44.89 -15.76
CA MET A 1 28.25 44.74 -16.03
C MET A 1 27.87 43.29 -15.78
N ALA A 2 26.93 43.08 -14.85
CA ALA A 2 25.98 41.96 -14.62
C ALA A 2 26.34 40.52 -15.05
N SER A 3 26.00 39.43 -14.34
CA SER A 3 25.34 39.16 -13.05
C SER A 3 25.39 37.63 -12.90
N ALA A 4 25.80 37.10 -11.75
CA ALA A 4 25.74 35.67 -11.43
C ALA A 4 24.51 35.41 -10.56
N SER A 5 23.54 34.64 -11.07
CA SER A 5 22.31 34.33 -10.34
C SER A 5 22.43 33.00 -9.58
N LEU A 6 22.30 33.13 -8.27
CA LEU A 6 22.34 32.15 -7.19
C LEU A 6 21.27 31.05 -7.33
N LEU A 7 21.72 29.78 -7.27
CA LEU A 7 20.86 28.64 -6.91
C LEU A 7 20.64 28.67 -5.39
N LYS A 8 19.45 29.13 -4.95
CA LYS A 8 19.00 28.98 -3.55
C LYS A 8 18.59 27.53 -3.31
N SER A 9 19.30 26.86 -2.41
CA SER A 9 18.87 25.63 -1.74
C SER A 9 17.60 25.87 -0.93
N SER A 10 16.58 25.02 -1.11
CA SER A 10 15.35 25.02 -0.30
C SER A 10 15.66 24.69 1.17
N PRO A 11 15.09 25.39 2.16
CA PRO A 11 15.28 25.05 3.56
C PRO A 11 14.43 23.84 3.96
N VAL A 12 15.08 22.87 4.58
CA VAL A 12 14.47 21.73 5.26
C VAL A 12 13.81 22.24 6.55
N LEU A 13 12.50 22.03 6.67
CA LEU A 13 11.70 22.37 7.86
C LEU A 13 11.95 21.34 8.97
N ASP A 14 12.60 21.77 10.04
CA ASP A 14 12.77 21.02 11.28
C ASP A 14 11.55 21.21 12.20
N LYS A 15 11.05 20.13 12.80
CA LYS A 15 9.76 20.08 13.54
C LYS A 15 9.84 20.64 14.98
N SER A 16 10.92 21.31 15.35
CA SER A 16 11.23 21.65 16.76
C SER A 16 10.81 23.05 17.21
N GLU A 17 10.36 23.94 16.34
CA GLU A 17 10.12 25.35 16.70
C GLU A 17 8.67 25.71 17.09
N PHE A 18 7.78 24.72 17.24
CA PHE A 18 6.39 24.94 17.67
C PHE A 18 6.21 24.89 19.20
N VAL A 19 7.29 25.00 19.98
CA VAL A 19 7.23 25.02 21.45
C VAL A 19 8.14 26.13 21.98
N LYS A 20 7.71 27.39 21.86
CA LYS A 20 8.17 28.46 22.75
C LYS A 20 7.08 29.52 22.86
N GLY A 21 6.60 29.66 24.09
CA GLY A 21 5.32 30.28 24.41
C GLY A 21 5.26 31.79 24.24
N GLN A 22 4.02 32.26 24.17
CA GLN A 22 3.65 33.63 24.50
C GLN A 22 2.56 33.59 25.57
N THR A 23 2.93 34.06 26.75
CA THR A 23 2.07 34.30 27.90
C THR A 23 1.24 35.54 27.65
N LEU A 24 -0.09 35.42 27.57
CA LEU A 24 -1.01 36.55 27.72
C LEU A 24 -2.16 36.20 28.67
N ARG A 25 -2.53 37.21 29.45
CA ARG A 25 -3.19 37.23 30.76
C ARG A 25 -4.61 36.62 30.78
N LEU A 26 -4.93 35.97 31.92
CA LEU A 26 -6.28 35.53 32.34
C LEU A 26 -7.23 36.73 32.52
N PRO A 27 -8.56 36.50 32.36
CA PRO A 27 -9.39 36.54 33.57
C PRO A 27 -10.49 35.44 33.65
N SER A 28 -10.82 35.13 34.90
CA SER A 28 -12.08 34.63 35.48
C SER A 28 -12.71 33.30 35.01
N ALA A 29 -12.56 32.31 35.91
CA ALA A 29 -13.53 31.34 36.41
C ALA A 29 -14.57 30.71 35.45
N SER A 30 -14.39 29.42 35.19
CA SER A 30 -15.46 28.40 35.16
C SER A 30 -14.82 27.00 35.25
N ILE A 31 -14.85 26.38 36.43
CA ILE A 31 -14.48 24.95 36.58
C ILE A 31 -15.64 24.12 36.03
N VAL A 32 -15.44 23.51 34.86
CA VAL A 32 -16.29 22.42 34.38
C VAL A 32 -15.69 21.12 34.91
N ARG A 33 -16.28 20.56 35.98
CA ARG A 33 -15.98 19.19 36.40
C ARG A 33 -16.65 18.23 35.43
N CYS A 34 -15.89 17.69 34.48
CA CYS A 34 -16.29 16.47 33.78
C CYS A 34 -16.38 15.33 34.80
N ARG A 35 -17.58 14.78 35.00
CA ARG A 35 -17.72 13.48 35.68
C ARG A 35 -17.05 12.44 34.78
N SER A 36 -15.98 11.82 35.30
CA SER A 36 -15.44 10.58 34.76
C SER A 36 -16.56 9.55 34.76
N THR A 37 -17.11 9.27 33.58
CA THR A 37 -18.01 8.13 33.42
C THR A 37 -17.10 6.92 33.29
N ALA A 38 -17.36 5.89 34.09
CA ALA A 38 -16.56 4.67 34.13
C ALA A 38 -16.30 4.16 32.70
N PRO A 39 -15.09 3.69 32.37
CA PRO A 39 -14.84 3.07 31.08
C PRO A 39 -15.69 1.81 31.04
N SER A 40 -16.80 1.85 30.29
CA SER A 40 -17.45 0.64 29.83
C SER A 40 -16.44 -0.06 28.93
N SER A 41 -15.76 -1.05 29.50
CA SER A 41 -14.87 -1.94 28.77
C SER A 41 -15.71 -2.81 27.84
N LEU A 42 -16.14 -2.22 26.72
CA LEU A 42 -16.45 -2.98 25.53
C LEU A 42 -15.14 -3.66 25.13
N THR A 43 -14.98 -4.89 25.60
CA THR A 43 -13.93 -5.78 25.13
C THR A 43 -14.33 -6.17 23.71
N VAL A 44 -14.04 -5.28 22.76
CA VAL A 44 -14.12 -5.60 21.34
C VAL A 44 -13.00 -6.59 21.10
N ARG A 45 -13.36 -7.87 20.95
CA ARG A 45 -12.46 -8.87 20.37
C ARG A 45 -12.34 -8.57 18.87
N ALA A 46 -11.72 -7.44 18.54
CA ALA A 46 -11.47 -7.06 17.16
C ALA A 46 -10.40 -8.00 16.62
N GLY A 47 -10.79 -8.90 15.70
CA GLY A 47 -9.89 -9.18 14.58
C GLY A 47 -9.49 -7.83 14.00
N SER A 48 -8.19 -7.62 13.80
CA SER A 48 -7.49 -6.36 13.50
C SER A 48 -8.34 -5.17 13.02
N TYR A 49 -7.99 -3.93 13.41
CA TYR A 49 -8.68 -2.69 12.99
C TYR A 49 -9.01 -2.60 11.48
N ALA A 50 -8.18 -3.22 10.62
CA ALA A 50 -8.43 -3.34 9.19
C ALA A 50 -9.69 -4.17 8.85
N ASP A 51 -9.95 -5.26 9.57
CA ASP A 51 -11.11 -6.13 9.35
C ASP A 51 -12.42 -5.41 9.69
N GLU A 52 -12.41 -4.61 10.76
CA GLU A 52 -13.58 -3.80 11.15
C GLU A 52 -13.87 -2.69 10.13
N LEU A 53 -12.83 -2.04 9.60
CA LEU A 53 -12.98 -1.05 8.54
C LEU A 53 -13.55 -1.67 7.26
N VAL A 54 -13.07 -2.84 6.84
CA VAL A 54 -13.57 -3.54 5.65
C VAL A 54 -15.05 -3.86 5.78
N LYS A 55 -15.48 -4.37 6.94
CA LYS A 55 -16.88 -4.71 7.23
C LYS A 55 -17.78 -3.49 7.29
N THR A 56 -17.29 -2.39 7.86
CA THR A 56 -18.11 -1.19 8.12
C THR A 56 -18.18 -0.25 6.92
N ALA A 57 -17.10 -0.14 6.15
CA ALA A 57 -16.97 0.84 5.06
C ALA A 57 -17.37 0.30 3.67
N LYS A 58 -17.96 -0.92 3.58
CA LYS A 58 -18.27 -1.60 2.30
C LYS A 58 -17.06 -1.68 1.36
N ILE A 59 -15.86 -1.81 1.92
CA ILE A 59 -14.62 -1.92 1.13
C ILE A 59 -14.49 -3.38 0.72
N VAL A 60 -14.24 -3.62 -0.56
CA VAL A 60 -13.92 -4.96 -1.05
C VAL A 60 -12.44 -5.23 -0.77
N PRO A 61 -12.07 -6.26 0.00
CA PRO A 61 -10.67 -6.56 0.26
C PRO A 61 -10.04 -7.30 -0.93
N GLY A 62 -8.79 -6.98 -1.23
CA GLY A 62 -8.02 -7.64 -2.27
C GLY A 62 -6.61 -8.02 -1.83
N ILE A 63 -6.04 -9.01 -2.51
CA ILE A 63 -4.76 -9.61 -2.15
C ILE A 63 -3.78 -9.59 -3.33
N LYS A 64 -2.52 -9.21 -3.06
CA LYS A 64 -1.43 -9.36 -4.04
C LYS A 64 -0.91 -10.79 -4.00
N VAL A 65 -0.89 -11.49 -5.14
CA VAL A 65 -0.55 -12.93 -5.21
C VAL A 65 0.74 -13.26 -5.96
N ASP A 66 1.32 -12.29 -6.69
CA ASP A 66 2.63 -12.45 -7.32
C ASP A 66 3.77 -12.53 -6.28
N LYS A 67 4.76 -13.37 -6.55
CA LYS A 67 5.97 -13.56 -5.72
C LYS A 67 7.12 -12.63 -6.10
N GLY A 68 6.88 -11.69 -7.01
CA GLY A 68 7.88 -10.71 -7.46
C GLY A 68 8.50 -11.03 -8.83
N LEU A 69 9.42 -10.15 -9.21
CA LEU A 69 10.11 -10.14 -10.50
C LEU A 69 11.45 -10.89 -10.40
N VAL A 70 11.77 -11.66 -11.42
CA VAL A 70 13.04 -12.39 -11.57
C VAL A 70 13.58 -12.15 -12.97
N PRO A 71 14.91 -12.05 -13.16
CA PRO A 71 15.50 -11.85 -14.48
C PRO A 71 15.11 -12.98 -15.44
N LEU A 72 14.79 -12.60 -16.68
CA LEU A 72 14.43 -13.50 -17.74
C LEU A 72 15.69 -13.87 -18.54
N ALA A 73 16.12 -15.12 -18.46
CA ALA A 73 17.29 -15.60 -19.18
C ALA A 73 17.07 -15.54 -20.70
N GLY A 74 18.07 -15.07 -21.45
CA GLY A 74 17.97 -14.91 -22.91
C GLY A 74 17.17 -13.69 -23.36
N SER A 75 16.96 -12.71 -22.48
CA SER A 75 16.33 -11.43 -22.77
C SER A 75 17.30 -10.24 -22.60
N ASN A 76 16.87 -9.05 -23.00
CA ASN A 76 17.66 -7.81 -22.90
C ASN A 76 17.51 -7.19 -21.51
N ASP A 77 18.02 -7.88 -20.48
CA ASP A 77 17.89 -7.47 -19.06
C ASP A 77 16.44 -7.27 -18.61
N GLU A 78 15.53 -8.10 -19.13
CA GLU A 78 14.11 -8.05 -18.77
C GLU A 78 13.79 -8.99 -17.61
N SER A 79 12.57 -8.88 -17.08
CA SER A 79 12.13 -9.66 -15.94
C SER A 79 10.79 -10.33 -16.21
N TRP A 80 10.57 -11.46 -15.57
CA TRP A 80 9.29 -12.17 -15.54
C TRP A 80 8.80 -12.32 -14.10
N CYS A 81 7.50 -12.54 -13.92
CA CYS A 81 6.90 -12.64 -12.60
C CYS A 81 6.62 -14.07 -12.17
N GLN A 82 6.99 -14.37 -10.93
CA GLN A 82 6.77 -15.68 -10.32
C GLN A 82 5.50 -15.73 -9.49
N GLY A 83 5.05 -16.95 -9.18
CA GLY A 83 3.94 -17.18 -8.24
C GLY A 83 2.77 -17.99 -8.78
N LEU A 84 2.90 -18.64 -9.94
CA LEU A 84 1.87 -19.56 -10.45
C LEU A 84 1.81 -20.85 -9.62
N ASP A 85 2.95 -21.28 -9.06
CA ASP A 85 3.03 -22.49 -8.26
C ASP A 85 2.20 -22.39 -6.99
N GLY A 86 1.26 -23.33 -6.84
CA GLY A 86 0.31 -23.36 -5.73
C GLY A 86 -0.66 -22.17 -5.71
N LEU A 87 -0.81 -21.43 -6.80
CA LEU A 87 -1.69 -20.25 -6.86
C LEU A 87 -3.14 -20.62 -6.54
N ALA A 88 -3.67 -21.72 -7.10
CA ALA A 88 -5.06 -22.13 -6.90
C ALA A 88 -5.39 -22.38 -5.41
N SER A 89 -4.54 -23.15 -4.72
CA SER A 89 -4.71 -23.42 -3.29
C SER A 89 -4.62 -22.16 -2.45
N ARG A 90 -3.69 -21.24 -2.79
CA ARG A 90 -3.55 -19.96 -2.10
C ARG A 90 -4.75 -19.05 -2.34
N SER A 91 -5.24 -18.95 -3.58
CA SER A 91 -6.44 -18.18 -3.92
C SER A 91 -7.66 -18.66 -3.15
N ALA A 92 -7.86 -19.99 -3.04
CA ALA A 92 -8.94 -20.57 -2.24
C ALA A 92 -8.82 -20.20 -0.74
N ALA A 93 -7.61 -20.27 -0.18
CA ALA A 93 -7.37 -19.86 1.20
C ALA A 93 -7.62 -18.35 1.43
N TYR A 94 -7.22 -17.49 0.49
CA TYR A 94 -7.48 -16.05 0.59
C TYR A 94 -8.97 -15.72 0.45
N TYR A 95 -9.69 -16.47 -0.38
CA TYR A 95 -11.14 -16.31 -0.50
C TYR A 95 -11.87 -16.62 0.81
N GLN A 96 -11.45 -17.69 1.50
CA GLN A 96 -11.93 -18.05 2.84
C GLN A 96 -11.61 -16.98 3.89
N GLN A 97 -10.45 -16.32 3.76
CA GLN A 97 -10.06 -15.18 4.60
C GLN A 97 -10.80 -13.88 4.26
N GLY A 98 -11.63 -13.88 3.20
CA GLY A 98 -12.50 -12.77 2.85
C GLY A 98 -12.06 -11.95 1.64
N ALA A 99 -10.90 -12.23 1.02
CA ALA A 99 -10.47 -11.55 -0.20
C ALA A 99 -11.44 -11.82 -1.36
N ARG A 100 -11.68 -10.80 -2.20
CA ARG A 100 -12.63 -10.88 -3.33
C ARG A 100 -12.04 -10.51 -4.67
N PHE A 101 -10.87 -9.88 -4.69
CA PHE A 101 -10.08 -9.72 -5.90
C PHE A 101 -8.61 -9.98 -5.63
N ALA A 102 -7.88 -10.36 -6.67
CA ALA A 102 -6.45 -10.56 -6.63
C ALA A 102 -5.73 -9.52 -7.50
N LYS A 103 -4.44 -9.31 -7.21
CA LYS A 103 -3.55 -8.48 -8.02
C LYS A 103 -2.30 -9.26 -8.39
N TRP A 104 -1.97 -9.21 -9.67
CA TRP A 104 -0.70 -9.67 -10.23
C TRP A 104 -0.05 -8.51 -11.00
N ARG A 105 1.21 -8.21 -10.70
CA ARG A 105 2.00 -7.21 -11.45
C ARG A 105 2.98 -7.95 -12.35
N THR A 106 3.08 -7.58 -13.63
CA THR A 106 4.20 -7.91 -14.51
C THR A 106 4.87 -6.62 -14.98
N VAL A 107 6.13 -6.67 -15.41
CA VAL A 107 6.89 -5.50 -15.87
C VAL A 107 7.51 -5.80 -17.23
N VAL A 108 7.42 -4.84 -18.13
CA VAL A 108 7.92 -4.91 -19.50
C VAL A 108 8.73 -3.64 -19.75
N SER A 109 9.93 -3.77 -20.33
CA SER A 109 10.87 -2.66 -20.51
C SER A 109 10.72 -2.01 -21.90
N ILE A 110 10.79 -0.68 -21.98
CA ILE A 110 10.64 0.11 -23.22
C ILE A 110 11.96 0.58 -23.89
N PRO A 111 13.10 0.83 -23.21
CA PRO A 111 14.24 1.53 -23.79
C PRO A 111 14.72 1.06 -25.17
N ASN A 112 14.70 -0.25 -25.44
CA ASN A 112 15.03 -0.84 -26.74
C ASN A 112 13.84 -1.59 -27.37
N GLY A 113 12.62 -1.30 -26.91
CA GLY A 113 11.42 -2.10 -27.12
C GLY A 113 11.47 -3.40 -26.31
N PRO A 114 10.31 -3.92 -25.85
CA PRO A 114 10.31 -5.18 -25.14
C PRO A 114 10.61 -6.33 -26.10
N SER A 115 11.38 -7.31 -25.64
CA SER A 115 11.64 -8.48 -26.47
C SER A 115 10.35 -9.26 -26.71
N ALA A 116 10.25 -9.93 -27.86
CA ALA A 116 9.12 -10.80 -28.15
C ALA A 116 8.94 -11.90 -27.09
N LEU A 117 10.05 -12.34 -26.49
CA LEU A 117 10.05 -13.31 -25.39
C LEU A 117 9.40 -12.73 -24.13
N ALA A 118 9.79 -11.52 -23.71
CA ALA A 118 9.23 -10.88 -22.51
C ALA A 118 7.75 -10.56 -22.66
N VAL A 119 7.30 -10.09 -23.84
CA VAL A 119 5.88 -9.85 -24.10
C VAL A 119 5.08 -11.15 -24.03
N LYS A 120 5.59 -12.22 -24.66
CA LYS A 120 4.94 -13.53 -24.64
C LYS A 120 4.83 -14.09 -23.22
N GLU A 121 5.91 -14.02 -22.44
CA GLU A 121 5.94 -14.51 -21.06
C GLU A 121 5.02 -13.70 -20.14
N ALA A 122 5.02 -12.37 -20.27
CA ALA A 122 4.13 -11.50 -19.52
C ALA A 122 2.65 -11.79 -19.81
N ALA A 123 2.28 -11.93 -21.09
CA ALA A 123 0.92 -12.24 -21.51
C ALA A 123 0.48 -13.63 -21.02
N TRP A 124 1.35 -14.64 -21.17
CA TRP A 124 1.07 -16.01 -20.75
C TRP A 124 0.90 -16.13 -19.23
N GLY A 125 1.79 -15.49 -18.46
CA GLY A 125 1.72 -15.47 -17.00
C GLY A 125 0.42 -14.82 -16.50
N LEU A 126 0.05 -13.67 -17.06
CA LEU A 126 -1.20 -12.97 -16.72
C LEU A 126 -2.44 -13.80 -17.08
N ALA A 127 -2.46 -14.44 -18.25
CA ALA A 127 -3.58 -15.26 -18.68
C ALA A 127 -3.81 -16.45 -17.73
N ARG A 128 -2.74 -17.14 -17.32
CA ARG A 128 -2.83 -18.25 -16.36
C ARG A 128 -3.24 -17.78 -14.97
N TYR A 129 -2.66 -16.69 -14.49
CA TYR A 129 -3.07 -16.07 -13.23
C TYR A 129 -4.56 -15.73 -13.24
N ALA A 130 -5.06 -15.10 -14.30
CA ALA A 130 -6.45 -14.70 -14.43
C ALA A 130 -7.38 -15.93 -14.44
N ALA A 131 -7.04 -16.94 -15.23
CA ALA A 131 -7.80 -18.19 -15.28
C ALA A 131 -7.89 -18.87 -13.92
N ILE A 132 -6.79 -18.92 -13.14
CA ILE A 132 -6.78 -19.53 -11.81
C ILE A 132 -7.54 -18.67 -10.79
N SER A 133 -7.50 -17.35 -10.90
CA SER A 133 -8.10 -16.44 -9.91
C SER A 133 -9.62 -16.30 -10.06
N GLN A 134 -10.17 -16.74 -11.19
CA GLN A 134 -11.61 -16.74 -11.47
C GLN A 134 -12.31 -18.05 -11.05
N VAL A 135 -11.53 -19.08 -10.72
CA VAL A 135 -12.00 -20.40 -10.23
C VAL A 135 -12.15 -20.37 -8.72
#